data_AF-A0A7D8UKK0-F1
#
_entry.id   AF-A0A7D8UKK0-F1
#
_cell.length_a   1.000
_cell.length_b   1.000
_cell.length_c   1.000
_cell.angle_alpha   90.00
_cell.angle_beta   90.00
_cell.angle_gamma   90.00
#
_symmetry.space_group_name_H-M   'P 1'
#
loop_
_entity.id
_entity.type
_entity.pdbx_description
1 polymer ?
#
loop_
_entity_poly.entity_id
_entity_poly.type
_entity_poly.pdbx_seq_one_letter_code
_entity_poly.pdbx_strand_id
1 'polypeptide(L)'
;MPPHTYKSEYPPDTQIDDGIKTFFENFYQTSDTPTPEAHEKYAAAFTRDAELVMISKVARGYEEILELRKDMWTAVHSRLHTPVKVYPFGSGAGVDEVMLYGSVGYVLKDGRKTDVS
;
A
#
# COMPACT_ATOMS: atom_id res chain seq x y z
N MET A 1 8.40 19.94 -9.22
CA MET A 1 8.85 18.53 -9.15
C MET A 1 7.86 17.69 -9.95
N PRO A 2 8.31 16.69 -10.72
CA PRO A 2 7.40 15.77 -11.39
C PRO A 2 6.50 15.06 -10.34
N PRO A 3 5.26 14.69 -10.71
CA PRO A 3 4.40 13.93 -9.82
C PRO A 3 5.03 12.59 -9.45
N HIS A 4 4.82 12.14 -8.21
CA HIS A 4 5.27 10.82 -7.76
C HIS A 4 4.52 9.74 -8.55
N THR A 5 5.25 8.73 -9.05
CA THR A 5 4.70 7.77 -10.02
C THR A 5 4.27 6.45 -9.40
N TYR A 6 4.67 6.17 -8.15
CA TYR A 6 4.46 4.88 -7.48
C TYR A 6 4.99 3.65 -8.22
N LYS A 7 5.81 3.83 -9.26
CA LYS A 7 6.39 2.73 -10.03
C LYS A 7 7.51 2.05 -9.27
N SER A 8 7.48 0.72 -9.27
CA SER A 8 8.54 -0.12 -8.72
C SER A 8 9.42 -0.70 -9.82
N GLU A 9 10.66 -1.02 -9.44
CA GLU A 9 11.53 -1.91 -10.20
C GLU A 9 11.12 -3.37 -9.98
N TYR A 10 11.37 -4.21 -10.98
CA TYR A 10 11.14 -5.65 -10.94
C TYR A 10 12.44 -6.36 -11.32
N PRO A 11 12.79 -7.50 -10.69
CA PRO A 11 13.98 -8.24 -11.06
C PRO A 11 13.98 -8.60 -12.56
N PRO A 12 15.15 -8.62 -13.22
CA PRO A 12 15.27 -9.10 -14.60
C PRO A 12 14.65 -10.49 -14.76
N ASP A 13 14.13 -10.78 -15.96
CA ASP A 13 13.52 -12.07 -16.34
C ASP A 13 12.29 -12.51 -15.53
N THR A 14 11.76 -11.62 -14.68
CA THR A 14 10.54 -11.85 -13.93
C THR A 14 9.32 -11.66 -14.81
N GLN A 15 8.52 -12.72 -14.99
CA GLN A 15 7.19 -12.60 -15.56
C GLN A 15 6.19 -12.27 -14.46
N ILE A 16 5.79 -11.00 -14.39
CA ILE A 16 4.75 -10.51 -13.49
C ILE A 16 3.63 -9.86 -14.31
N ASP A 17 2.39 -10.12 -13.90
CA ASP A 17 1.20 -9.58 -14.56
C ASP A 17 1.15 -8.05 -14.47
N ASP A 18 0.81 -7.37 -15.57
CA ASP A 18 0.71 -5.90 -15.62
C ASP A 18 -0.39 -5.35 -14.68
N GLY A 19 -1.39 -6.17 -14.35
CA GLY A 19 -2.40 -5.91 -13.35
C GLY A 19 -1.83 -5.80 -11.94
N ILE A 20 -0.80 -6.59 -11.58
CA ILE A 20 -0.11 -6.46 -10.29
C ILE A 20 0.64 -5.12 -10.22
N LYS A 21 1.30 -4.72 -11.30
CA LYS A 21 2.00 -3.42 -11.39
C LYS A 21 1.01 -2.27 -11.19
N THR A 22 -0.08 -2.30 -11.96
CA THR A 22 -1.15 -1.30 -11.92
C THR A 22 -1.84 -1.28 -10.55
N PHE A 23 -2.01 -2.44 -9.91
CA PHE A 23 -2.58 -2.55 -8.58
C PHE A 23 -1.74 -1.79 -7.55
N PHE A 24 -0.43 -2.05 -7.45
CA PHE A 24 0.40 -1.40 -6.45
C PHE A 24 0.52 0.11 -6.66
N GLU A 25 0.65 0.57 -7.92
CA GLU A 25 0.66 1.99 -8.25
C GLU A 25 -0.61 2.69 -7.72
N ASN A 26 -1.79 2.13 -8.02
CA ASN A 26 -3.07 2.66 -7.56
C ASN A 26 -3.28 2.50 -6.05
N PHE A 27 -2.82 1.39 -5.48
CA PHE A 27 -2.99 1.07 -4.07
C PHE A 27 -2.19 2.04 -3.19
N TYR A 28 -0.94 2.37 -3.55
CA TYR A 28 -0.15 3.35 -2.80
C TYR A 28 -0.63 4.78 -3.01
N GLN A 29 -1.02 5.15 -4.23
CA GLN A 29 -1.65 6.45 -4.47
C GLN A 29 -2.93 6.64 -3.63
N THR A 30 -3.79 5.62 -3.60
CA THR A 30 -4.98 5.60 -2.74
C THR A 30 -4.57 5.63 -1.27
N SER A 31 -3.49 4.93 -0.93
CA SER A 31 -2.97 4.90 0.44
C SER A 31 -2.51 6.26 0.93
N ASP A 32 -2.01 7.14 0.07
CA ASP A 32 -1.51 8.45 0.45
C ASP A 32 -2.56 9.56 0.43
N THR A 33 -3.81 9.21 0.09
CA THR A 33 -4.92 10.13 -0.02
C THR A 33 -5.80 10.10 1.25
N PRO A 34 -5.93 11.21 2.01
CA PRO A 34 -6.71 11.27 3.26
C PRO A 34 -8.16 11.74 3.05
N THR A 35 -8.88 11.16 2.09
CA THR A 35 -10.31 11.47 1.89
C THR A 35 -11.20 10.30 2.28
N PRO A 36 -12.48 10.54 2.64
CA PRO A 36 -13.44 9.46 2.92
C PRO A 36 -13.51 8.43 1.80
N GLU A 37 -13.55 8.88 0.54
CA GLU A 37 -13.63 8.01 -0.64
C GLU A 37 -12.37 7.16 -0.80
N ALA A 38 -11.19 7.72 -0.49
CA ALA A 38 -9.94 6.98 -0.52
C ALA A 38 -9.86 5.93 0.61
N HIS A 39 -10.52 6.15 1.74
CA HIS A 39 -10.59 5.15 2.81
C HIS A 39 -11.44 3.94 2.39
N GLU A 40 -12.60 4.19 1.77
CA GLU A 40 -13.45 3.14 1.21
C GLU A 40 -12.75 2.40 0.07
N LYS A 41 -12.12 3.13 -0.86
CA LYS A 41 -11.35 2.54 -1.95
C LYS A 41 -10.18 1.69 -1.45
N TYR A 42 -9.51 2.11 -0.38
CA TYR A 42 -8.45 1.31 0.25
C TYR A 42 -9.00 -0.01 0.79
N ALA A 43 -10.09 0.02 1.55
CA ALA A 43 -10.68 -1.20 2.10
C ALA A 43 -11.24 -2.13 0.99
N ALA A 44 -11.79 -1.55 -0.08
CA ALA A 44 -12.30 -2.29 -1.24
C ALA A 44 -11.19 -2.90 -2.13
N ALA A 45 -9.93 -2.56 -1.92
CA ALA A 45 -8.80 -3.16 -2.64
C ALA A 45 -8.46 -4.58 -2.14
N PHE A 46 -9.06 -5.01 -1.03
CA PHE A 46 -8.88 -6.32 -0.43
C PHE A 46 -10.06 -7.25 -0.78
N THR A 47 -9.82 -8.58 -0.77
CA THR A 47 -10.93 -9.54 -0.88
C THR A 47 -11.84 -9.45 0.35
N ARG A 48 -13.09 -9.91 0.21
CA ARG A 48 -14.12 -9.81 1.26
C ARG A 48 -13.69 -10.47 2.59
N ASP A 49 -12.85 -11.49 2.51
CA ASP A 49 -12.34 -12.31 3.61
C ASP A 49 -10.85 -12.07 3.88
N ALA A 50 -10.26 -11.01 3.33
CA ALA A 50 -8.85 -10.71 3.51
C ALA A 50 -8.49 -10.48 4.98
N GLU A 51 -7.28 -10.90 5.34
CA GLU A 51 -6.64 -10.58 6.60
C GLU A 51 -5.52 -9.57 6.35
N LEU A 52 -5.62 -8.39 6.97
CA LEU A 52 -4.59 -7.36 6.95
C LEU A 52 -3.84 -7.37 8.29
N VAL A 53 -2.57 -7.78 8.24
CA VAL A 53 -1.68 -7.79 9.41
C VAL A 53 -0.74 -6.59 9.33
N MET A 54 -0.77 -5.72 10.35
CA MET A 54 0.10 -4.55 10.48
C MET A 54 0.75 -4.52 11.86
N ILE A 55 2.00 -5.00 11.93
CA ILE A 55 2.76 -5.18 13.18
C ILE A 55 1.96 -6.05 14.15
N SER A 56 1.34 -5.46 15.17
CA SER A 56 0.56 -6.15 16.20
C SER A 56 -0.95 -6.05 15.99
N LYS A 57 -1.41 -5.29 14.98
CA LYS A 57 -2.82 -5.14 14.64
C LYS A 57 -3.19 -6.12 13.52
N VAL A 58 -4.35 -6.74 13.66
CA VAL A 58 -4.93 -7.60 12.62
C VAL A 58 -6.36 -7.12 12.37
N ALA A 59 -6.73 -6.96 11.11
CA ALA A 59 -8.09 -6.64 10.67
C ALA A 59 -8.55 -7.69 9.65
N ARG A 60 -9.79 -8.16 9.78
CA ARG A 60 -10.39 -9.20 8.95
C ARG A 60 -11.64 -8.69 8.26
N GLY A 61 -11.65 -8.81 6.94
CA GLY A 61 -12.75 -8.35 6.10
C GLY A 61 -12.85 -6.83 6.01
N TYR A 62 -13.82 -6.39 5.20
CA TYR A 62 -13.94 -5.00 4.77
C TYR A 62 -14.11 -4.02 5.94
N GLU A 63 -15.01 -4.32 6.88
CA GLU A 63 -15.38 -3.43 7.96
C GLU A 63 -14.19 -3.14 8.89
N GLU A 64 -13.47 -4.18 9.33
CA GLU A 64 -12.31 -4.02 10.21
C GLU A 64 -11.14 -3.33 9.48
N ILE A 65 -10.93 -3.62 8.19
CA ILE A 65 -9.90 -2.95 7.39
C ILE A 65 -10.23 -1.45 7.22
N LEU A 66 -11.50 -1.10 7.00
CA LEU A 66 -11.94 0.28 6.88
C LEU A 66 -11.78 1.04 8.20
N GLU A 67 -12.13 0.43 9.34
CA GLU A 67 -11.93 1.02 10.66
C GLU A 67 -10.42 1.25 10.93
N LEU A 68 -9.60 0.23 10.75
CA LEU A 68 -8.15 0.31 10.89
C LEU A 68 -7.55 1.41 9.99
N ARG A 69 -8.06 1.53 8.76
CA ARG A 69 -7.64 2.57 7.81
C ARG A 69 -7.97 3.97 8.30
N LYS A 70 -9.17 4.20 8.83
CA LYS A 70 -9.58 5.52 9.40
C LYS A 70 -8.72 5.87 10.61
N ASP A 71 -8.48 4.89 11.47
CA ASP A 71 -7.65 5.05 12.67
C ASP A 71 -6.23 5.51 12.34
N MET A 72 -5.60 4.97 11.29
CA MET A 72 -4.27 5.40 10.84
C MET A 72 -4.18 6.90 10.54
N TRP A 73 -5.24 7.47 9.97
CA TRP A 73 -5.29 8.90 9.60
C TRP A 73 -5.67 9.83 10.76
N THR A 74 -5.95 9.30 11.95
CA THR A 74 -6.19 10.12 13.15
C THR A 74 -4.93 10.88 13.58
N ALA A 75 -3.75 10.28 13.45
CA ALA A 75 -2.46 10.88 13.82
C ALA A 75 -1.65 11.42 12.64
N VAL A 76 -1.87 10.90 11.43
CA VAL A 76 -1.13 11.28 10.22
C VAL A 76 -1.74 12.54 9.59
N HIS A 77 -0.88 13.51 9.25
CA HIS A 77 -1.25 14.68 8.45
C HIS A 77 -1.04 14.40 6.96
N SER A 78 0.13 13.87 6.59
CA SER A 78 0.41 13.40 5.24
C SER A 78 1.34 12.19 5.28
N ARG A 79 1.29 11.40 4.21
CA ARG A 79 2.10 10.21 3.99
C ARG A 79 2.50 10.14 2.54
N LEU A 80 3.68 9.63 2.24
CA LEU A 80 4.10 9.30 0.89
C LEU A 80 4.86 7.97 0.88
N HIS A 81 4.26 6.96 0.28
CA HIS A 81 4.92 5.68 0.01
C HIS A 81 5.77 5.80 -1.25
N THR A 82 6.96 5.20 -1.20
CA THR A 82 7.84 5.01 -2.34
C THR A 82 8.11 3.51 -2.49
N PRO A 83 7.27 2.78 -3.26
CA PRO A 83 7.47 1.36 -3.49
C PRO A 83 8.63 1.18 -4.48
N VAL A 84 9.80 0.80 -3.98
CA VAL A 84 11.05 0.77 -4.75
C VAL A 84 11.15 -0.48 -5.61
N LYS A 85 10.89 -1.66 -5.03
CA LYS A 85 11.05 -2.97 -5.70
C LYS A 85 9.93 -3.93 -5.30
N VAL A 86 9.49 -4.74 -6.26
CA VAL A 86 8.56 -5.85 -6.04
C VAL A 86 9.22 -7.16 -6.46
N TYR A 87 9.21 -8.13 -5.56
CA TYR A 87 9.78 -9.46 -5.75
C TYR A 87 8.64 -10.49 -5.72
N PRO A 88 8.30 -11.14 -6.84
CA PRO A 88 7.32 -12.20 -6.81
C PRO A 88 7.90 -13.49 -6.22
N PHE A 89 7.04 -14.25 -5.56
CA PHE A 89 7.34 -15.63 -5.19
C PHE A 89 6.87 -16.55 -6.31
N GLY A 90 7.82 -17.25 -6.95
CA GLY A 90 7.56 -18.11 -8.11
C GLY A 90 7.78 -17.41 -9.46
N SER A 91 7.41 -18.09 -10.56
CA SER A 91 7.61 -17.60 -11.93
C SER A 91 6.45 -18.01 -12.84
N GLY A 92 6.01 -17.11 -13.72
CA GLY A 92 5.01 -17.39 -14.76
C GLY A 92 3.59 -16.91 -14.41
N ALA A 93 2.61 -17.32 -15.21
CA ALA A 93 1.20 -16.99 -14.98
C ALA A 93 0.70 -17.64 -13.69
N GLY A 94 0.06 -16.86 -12.80
CA GLY A 94 -0.49 -17.33 -11.53
C GLY A 94 0.32 -16.98 -10.28
N VAL A 95 1.36 -16.14 -10.39
CA VAL A 95 1.98 -15.50 -9.22
C VAL A 95 0.95 -14.61 -8.53
N ASP A 96 0.59 -14.95 -7.30
CA ASP A 96 -0.34 -14.22 -6.43
C ASP A 96 0.29 -13.73 -5.12
N GLU A 97 1.54 -14.13 -4.87
CA GLU A 97 2.33 -13.72 -3.71
C GLU A 97 3.54 -12.88 -4.15
N VAL A 98 3.71 -11.72 -3.52
CA VAL A 98 4.85 -10.83 -3.75
C VAL A 98 5.35 -10.22 -2.44
N MET A 99 6.64 -9.91 -2.40
CA MET A 99 7.24 -9.06 -1.38
C MET A 99 7.51 -7.67 -1.97
N LEU A 100 7.22 -6.64 -1.19
CA LEU A 100 7.47 -5.26 -1.56
C LEU A 100 8.56 -4.63 -0.68
N TYR A 101 9.56 -4.05 -1.32
CA TYR A 101 10.60 -3.25 -0.69
C TYR A 101 10.39 -1.78 -1.06
N GLY A 102 10.41 -0.91 -0.06
CA GLY A 102 10.22 0.52 -0.26
C GLY A 102 10.32 1.29 1.04
N SER A 103 10.01 2.57 0.96
CA SER A 103 9.97 3.45 2.13
C SER A 103 8.64 4.18 2.22
N VAL A 104 8.37 4.74 3.39
CA VAL A 104 7.24 5.63 3.61
C VAL A 104 7.66 6.80 4.49
N GLY A 105 7.42 8.01 3.98
CA GLY A 105 7.61 9.25 4.72
C GLY A 105 6.29 9.72 5.34
N TYR A 106 6.34 10.16 6.59
CA TYR A 106 5.19 10.67 7.34
C TYR A 106 5.41 12.11 7.80
N VAL A 107 4.34 12.89 7.74
CA VAL A 107 4.16 14.10 8.56
C VAL A 107 3.00 13.83 9.51
N LEU A 108 3.25 13.95 10.81
CA LEU A 108 2.22 13.79 11.84
C LEU A 108 1.51 15.11 12.10
N LYS A 109 0.29 15.07 12.63
CA LYS A 109 -0.50 16.27 12.96
C LYS A 109 0.14 17.17 14.02
N ASP A 110 1.06 16.63 14.81
CA ASP A 110 1.87 17.38 15.77
C ASP A 110 3.14 18.00 15.16
N GLY A 111 3.33 17.87 13.84
CA GLY A 111 4.44 18.44 13.09
C GLY A 111 5.70 17.56 13.02
N ARG A 112 5.75 16.44 13.74
CA ARG A 112 6.88 15.50 13.63
C ARG A 112 6.93 14.88 12.24
N LYS A 113 8.15 14.65 11.76
CA LYS A 113 8.43 13.95 10.50
C LYS A 113 9.21 12.68 10.79
N THR A 114 8.87 11.59 10.13
CA THR A 114 9.57 10.32 10.27
C THR A 114 9.53 9.56 8.97
N ASP A 115 10.59 8.81 8.71
CA ASP A 115 10.72 7.91 7.57
C ASP A 115 10.87 6.48 8.08
N VAL A 116 10.26 5.53 7.39
CA VAL A 116 10.40 4.09 7.62
C VAL A 116 10.85 3.44 6.32
N SER A 117 11.87 2.59 6.39
CA SER A 117 12.50 1.88 5.25
C SER A 117 12.85 0.46 5.63
#